data_AF-W1Y6A5-F1
#
_entry.id   AF-W1Y6A5-F1
#
_cell.length_a   1.000
_cell.length_b   1.000
_cell.length_c   1.000
_cell.angle_alpha   90.00
_cell.angle_beta   90.00
_cell.angle_gamma   90.00
#
_symmetry.space_group_name_H-M   'P 1'
#
loop_
_entity.id
_entity.type
_entity.pdbx_description
1 polymer ?
#
loop_
_entity_poly.entity_id
_entity_poly.type
_entity_poly.pdbx_seq_one_letter_code
_entity_poly.pdbx_strand_id
1 'polypeptide(L)'
;MDPKNDSRSKRYSAPSHRLRNIIFAVITVIVLVIGLFAWQAIHNTKGALDKSYAGAGLKKSRDVSDVIKSGRPISILLYGTDTGELGRTYRGRTDSMMLLLINPKTEKTTLISLARDAMVSIVGYENTFPQKLNAAYAYGATATSIKTVES
;
A
#
# COMPACT_ATOMS: atom_id res chain seq x y z
N MET A 1 -38.82 59.49 -65.19
CA MET A 1 -37.91 58.35 -64.94
C MET A 1 -37.97 58.03 -63.45
N ASP A 2 -38.57 56.90 -63.08
CA ASP A 2 -38.52 56.34 -61.72
C ASP A 2 -37.35 55.37 -61.60
N PRO A 3 -36.49 55.44 -60.57
CA PRO A 3 -35.54 54.38 -60.30
C PRO A 3 -36.19 53.30 -59.41
N LYS A 4 -36.29 52.08 -59.95
CA LYS A 4 -36.63 50.87 -59.19
C LYS A 4 -35.56 50.61 -58.12
N ASN A 5 -35.96 50.64 -56.86
CA ASN A 5 -35.15 50.25 -55.72
C ASN A 5 -35.27 48.72 -55.50
N ASP A 6 -34.33 47.95 -56.06
CA ASP A 6 -34.20 46.52 -55.79
C ASP A 6 -33.32 46.28 -54.55
N SER A 7 -33.94 46.33 -53.36
CA SER A 7 -33.27 45.93 -52.12
C SER A 7 -33.31 44.41 -51.93
N ARG A 8 -32.41 43.68 -52.58
CA ARG A 8 -32.14 42.27 -52.25
C ARG A 8 -31.26 42.18 -50.99
N SER A 9 -31.90 42.03 -49.82
CA SER A 9 -31.19 41.75 -48.58
C SER A 9 -30.56 40.34 -48.60
N LYS A 10 -29.22 40.27 -48.61
CA LYS A 10 -28.49 39.02 -48.33
C LYS A 10 -28.64 38.68 -46.85
N ARG A 11 -29.43 37.64 -46.53
CA ARG A 11 -29.46 37.06 -45.17
C ARG A 11 -28.11 36.41 -44.88
N TYR A 12 -27.32 37.01 -43.99
CA TYR A 12 -26.17 36.36 -43.38
C TYR A 12 -26.66 35.29 -42.39
N SER A 13 -26.37 34.02 -42.68
CA SER A 13 -26.58 32.92 -41.73
C SER A 13 -25.38 32.83 -40.79
N ALA A 14 -25.61 32.85 -39.47
CA ALA A 14 -24.55 32.74 -38.48
C ALA A 14 -23.96 31.32 -38.47
N PRO A 15 -22.62 31.16 -38.37
CA PRO A 15 -22.00 29.85 -38.38
C PRO A 15 -22.39 29.08 -37.11
N SER A 16 -22.94 27.88 -37.29
CA SER A 16 -23.42 27.10 -36.15
C SER A 16 -22.22 26.51 -35.38
N HIS A 17 -21.99 26.95 -34.15
CA HIS A 17 -20.96 26.40 -33.25
C HIS A 17 -21.29 25.00 -32.70
N ARG A 18 -22.26 24.31 -33.31
CA ARG A 18 -22.80 23.02 -32.86
C ARG A 18 -21.71 21.96 -32.79
N LEU A 19 -20.82 21.92 -33.78
CA LEU A 19 -19.71 20.95 -33.83
C LEU A 19 -18.68 21.20 -32.71
N ARG A 20 -18.35 22.47 -32.43
CA ARG A 20 -17.45 22.85 -31.34
C ARG A 20 -18.02 22.41 -29.98
N ASN A 21 -19.31 22.64 -29.76
CA ASN A 21 -19.98 22.25 -28.52
C ASN A 21 -20.08 20.72 -28.38
N ILE A 22 -20.26 19.99 -29.48
CA ILE A 22 -20.24 18.51 -29.49
C ILE A 22 -18.84 17.99 -29.13
N ILE A 23 -17.77 18.56 -29.69
CA ILE A 23 -16.38 18.18 -29.36
C ILE A 23 -16.09 18.41 -27.87
N PHE A 24 -16.47 19.58 -27.33
CA PHE A 24 -16.30 19.85 -25.90
C PHE A 24 -17.11 18.90 -25.01
N ALA A 25 -18.33 18.54 -25.42
CA ALA A 25 -19.14 17.57 -24.70
C ALA A 25 -18.47 16.19 -24.66
N VAL A 26 -17.94 15.71 -25.79
CA VAL A 26 -17.23 14.42 -25.88
C VAL A 26 -15.99 14.41 -25.00
N ILE A 27 -15.16 15.48 -25.04
CA ILE A 27 -13.97 15.59 -24.19
C ILE A 27 -14.34 15.56 -22.71
N THR A 28 -15.42 16.27 -22.33
CA THR A 28 -15.89 16.31 -20.94
C THR A 28 -16.32 14.92 -20.46
N VAL A 29 -17.03 14.16 -21.30
CA VAL A 29 -17.44 12.79 -20.97
C VAL A 29 -16.22 11.88 -20.80
N ILE A 30 -15.22 11.98 -21.68
CA ILE A 30 -13.98 11.19 -21.57
C ILE A 30 -13.24 11.48 -20.26
N VAL A 31 -13.10 12.75 -19.89
CA VAL A 31 -12.45 13.16 -18.63
C VAL A 31 -13.22 12.65 -17.41
N LEU A 32 -14.56 12.69 -17.45
CA LEU A 32 -15.39 12.14 -16.37
C LEU A 32 -15.24 10.63 -16.23
N VAL A 33 -15.19 9.88 -17.33
CA VAL A 33 -15.00 8.42 -17.30
C VAL A 33 -13.63 8.06 -16.71
N ILE A 34 -12.56 8.76 -17.14
CA ILE A 34 -11.20 8.55 -16.61
C ILE A 34 -11.15 8.93 -15.12
N GLY A 35 -11.77 10.05 -14.74
CA GLY A 35 -11.82 10.51 -13.35
C GLY A 35 -12.56 9.53 -12.43
N LEU A 36 -13.70 8.99 -12.87
CA LEU A 36 -14.47 7.98 -12.13
C LEU A 36 -13.67 6.67 -11.99
N PHE A 37 -13.01 6.22 -13.06
CA PHE A 37 -12.20 5.02 -13.03
C PHE A 37 -10.99 5.17 -12.08
N ALA A 38 -10.29 6.30 -12.13
CA ALA A 38 -9.19 6.62 -11.23
C ALA A 38 -9.66 6.72 -9.77
N TRP A 39 -10.80 7.36 -9.51
CA TRP A 39 -11.38 7.47 -8.19
C TRP A 39 -11.73 6.09 -7.61
N GLN A 40 -12.38 5.23 -8.41
CA GLN A 40 -12.73 3.87 -8.00
C GLN A 40 -11.50 2.99 -7.77
N ALA A 41 -10.46 3.11 -8.61
CA ALA A 41 -9.19 2.40 -8.42
C ALA A 41 -8.48 2.84 -7.12
N ILE A 42 -8.47 4.14 -6.83
CA ILE A 42 -7.85 4.68 -5.60
C ILE A 42 -8.68 4.29 -4.35
N HIS A 43 -10.01 4.31 -4.43
CA HIS A 43 -10.86 4.00 -3.28
C HIS A 43 -10.87 2.50 -2.96
N ASN A 44 -10.83 1.63 -3.97
CA ASN A 44 -10.73 0.19 -3.80
C ASN A 44 -9.36 -0.24 -3.27
N THR A 45 -8.28 0.44 -3.66
CA THR A 45 -6.93 0.16 -3.15
C THR A 45 -6.75 0.66 -1.73
N LYS A 46 -7.25 1.85 -1.37
CA LYS A 46 -7.17 2.36 0.01
C LYS A 46 -7.87 1.45 1.03
N GLY A 47 -9.08 0.96 0.72
CA GLY A 47 -9.83 0.06 1.60
C GLY A 47 -9.17 -1.33 1.80
N ALA A 48 -8.41 -1.81 0.82
CA ALA A 48 -7.67 -3.07 0.92
C ALA A 48 -6.32 -2.88 1.65
N LEU A 49 -5.66 -1.74 1.43
CA LEU A 49 -4.39 -1.40 2.09
C LEU A 49 -4.59 -1.16 3.59
N ASP A 50 -5.62 -0.43 4.02
CA ASP A 50 -5.87 -0.19 5.45
C ASP A 50 -6.24 -1.47 6.21
N LYS A 51 -6.88 -2.45 5.55
CA LYS A 51 -7.20 -3.75 6.14
C LYS A 51 -6.01 -4.72 6.16
N SER A 52 -5.08 -4.56 5.22
CA SER A 52 -3.87 -5.38 5.13
C SER A 52 -2.73 -4.83 5.99
N TYR A 53 -2.78 -3.54 6.33
CA TYR A 53 -1.83 -2.88 7.22
C TYR A 53 -2.32 -2.90 8.68
N ALA A 54 -2.38 -4.10 9.27
CA ALA A 54 -2.40 -4.22 10.73
C ALA A 54 -1.01 -3.86 11.26
N GLY A 55 -0.72 -2.55 11.31
CA GLY A 55 0.54 -2.04 11.86
C GLY A 55 0.74 -2.65 13.25
N ALA A 56 1.91 -3.26 13.46
CA ALA A 56 2.31 -4.00 14.67
C ALA A 56 2.27 -3.18 15.98
N GLY A 57 1.63 -2.02 16.04
CA GLY A 57 1.74 -1.04 17.13
C GLY A 57 3.15 -0.46 17.27
N LEU A 58 4.09 -0.87 16.42
CA LEU A 58 5.43 -0.34 16.37
C LEU A 58 5.42 0.97 15.61
N LYS A 59 5.77 2.06 16.31
CA LYS A 59 6.09 3.34 15.69
C LYS A 59 7.09 3.05 14.55
N LYS A 60 6.75 3.37 13.29
CA LYS A 60 7.68 3.28 12.16
C LYS A 60 8.96 4.01 12.58
N SER A 61 10.00 3.26 12.96
CA SER A 61 11.26 3.83 13.43
C SER A 61 11.99 4.54 12.28
N ARG A 62 11.63 4.21 11.03
CA ARG A 62 12.22 4.80 9.83
C ARG A 62 11.24 4.81 8.67
N ASP A 63 11.23 5.88 7.89
CA ASP A 63 10.55 5.90 6.60
C ASP A 63 11.32 4.97 5.66
N VAL A 64 10.72 3.83 5.32
CA VAL A 64 11.31 2.79 4.47
C VAL A 64 11.74 3.37 3.13
N SER A 65 11.01 4.36 2.61
CA SER A 65 11.34 5.04 1.36
C SER A 65 12.65 5.83 1.45
N ASP A 66 12.94 6.46 2.57
CA ASP A 66 14.19 7.19 2.78
C ASP A 66 15.37 6.25 3.03
N VAL A 67 15.15 5.08 3.65
CA VAL A 67 16.20 4.05 3.80
C VAL A 67 16.63 3.51 2.45
N ILE A 68 15.67 3.17 1.60
CA ILE A 68 15.92 2.67 0.25
C ILE A 68 16.66 3.72 -0.57
N LYS A 69 16.20 4.99 -0.56
CA LYS A 69 16.88 6.09 -1.27
C LYS A 69 18.29 6.37 -0.77
N SER A 70 18.54 6.20 0.53
CA SER A 70 19.85 6.43 1.14
C SER A 70 20.88 5.32 0.89
N GLY A 71 20.50 4.23 0.20
CA GLY A 71 21.40 3.09 -0.04
C GLY A 71 21.89 2.42 1.25
N ARG A 72 21.09 2.47 2.33
CA ARG A 72 21.43 1.80 3.60
C ARG A 72 20.94 0.35 3.56
N PRO A 73 21.65 -0.60 4.19
CA PRO A 73 21.15 -1.95 4.35
C PRO A 73 19.81 -1.98 5.08
N ILE A 74 18.93 -2.90 4.66
CA ILE A 74 17.58 -3.07 5.19
C ILE A 74 17.46 -4.51 5.68
N SER A 75 16.93 -4.68 6.89
CA SER A 75 16.54 -5.98 7.44
C SER A 75 15.02 -6.06 7.53
N ILE A 76 14.45 -7.08 6.91
CA ILE A 76 13.03 -7.37 6.89
C ILE A 76 12.84 -8.72 7.56
N LEU A 77 12.04 -8.76 8.61
CA LEU A 77 11.72 -9.99 9.31
C LEU A 77 10.35 -10.49 8.82
N LEU A 78 10.35 -11.65 8.19
CA LEU A 78 9.22 -12.32 7.57
C LEU A 78 8.73 -13.43 8.50
N TYR A 79 7.41 -13.55 8.68
CA TYR A 79 6.82 -14.64 9.45
C TYR A 79 5.54 -15.13 8.81
N GLY A 80 5.31 -16.44 8.89
CA GLY A 80 4.02 -17.07 8.61
C GLY A 80 3.31 -17.40 9.91
N THR A 81 2.06 -16.97 10.05
CA THR A 81 1.21 -17.28 11.21
C THR A 81 0.00 -18.07 10.75
N ASP A 82 -0.27 -19.22 11.38
CA ASP A 82 -1.56 -19.89 11.25
C ASP A 82 -2.48 -19.43 12.39
N THR A 83 -3.05 -18.23 12.22
CA THR A 83 -3.98 -17.65 13.21
C THR A 83 -5.44 -17.97 12.91
N GLY A 84 -5.74 -18.65 11.79
CA GLY A 84 -7.11 -18.81 11.30
C GLY A 84 -7.81 -17.47 11.04
N GLU A 85 -9.03 -17.57 10.51
CA GLU A 85 -9.85 -16.48 9.95
C GLU A 85 -10.06 -15.23 10.84
N LEU A 86 -10.28 -14.09 10.18
CA LEU A 86 -10.53 -12.75 10.75
C LEU A 86 -11.65 -12.79 11.82
N GLY A 87 -11.30 -12.79 13.10
CA GLY A 87 -12.27 -12.70 14.20
C GLY A 87 -11.93 -13.48 15.47
N ARG A 88 -10.88 -14.32 15.46
CA ARG A 88 -10.42 -14.99 16.68
C ARG A 88 -9.46 -14.12 17.50
N THR A 89 -9.63 -14.13 18.81
CA THR A 89 -8.72 -13.49 19.79
C THR A 89 -7.43 -14.29 19.98
N TYR A 90 -7.36 -15.52 19.45
CA TYR A 90 -6.19 -16.37 19.54
C TYR A 90 -5.09 -15.89 18.57
N ARG A 91 -4.05 -15.30 19.15
CA ARG A 91 -2.79 -15.02 18.45
C ARG A 91 -2.04 -16.35 18.40
N GLY A 92 -2.21 -17.09 17.30
CA GLY A 92 -1.50 -18.34 17.02
C GLY A 92 0.02 -18.19 17.11
N ARG A 93 0.75 -19.29 16.93
CA ARG A 93 2.21 -19.27 16.91
C ARG A 93 2.68 -19.03 15.48
N THR A 94 3.88 -18.48 15.32
CA THR A 94 4.51 -18.41 13.99
C THR A 94 5.04 -19.78 13.59
N ASP A 95 4.69 -20.26 12.41
CA ASP A 95 5.19 -21.54 11.88
C ASP A 95 6.52 -21.39 11.16
N SER A 96 6.73 -20.23 10.54
CA SER A 96 7.95 -19.89 9.82
C SER A 96 8.40 -18.49 10.20
N MET A 97 9.71 -18.31 10.39
CA MET A 97 10.34 -17.01 10.65
C MET A 97 11.64 -16.90 9.85
N MET A 98 11.87 -15.77 9.20
CA MET A 98 12.98 -15.60 8.26
C MET A 98 13.42 -14.14 8.19
N LEU A 99 14.72 -13.90 8.33
CA LEU A 99 15.31 -12.58 8.21
C LEU A 99 15.88 -12.38 6.81
N LEU A 100 15.37 -11.37 6.11
CA LEU A 100 15.82 -10.93 4.80
C LEU A 100 16.67 -9.67 4.97
N LEU A 101 17.95 -9.77 4.65
CA LEU A 101 18.90 -8.68 4.68
C LEU A 101 19.19 -8.26 3.24
N ILE A 102 18.90 -7.01 2.90
CA ILE A 102 19.16 -6.43 1.59
C ILE A 102 20.24 -5.37 1.78
N ASN A 103 21.41 -5.57 1.19
CA ASN A 103 22.47 -4.58 1.17
C ASN A 103 22.62 -4.00 -0.24
N PRO A 104 22.07 -2.81 -0.52
CA PRO A 104 22.14 -2.20 -1.84
C PRO A 104 23.55 -1.73 -2.20
N LYS A 105 24.47 -1.56 -1.24
CA LYS A 105 25.86 -1.17 -1.52
C LYS A 105 26.71 -2.32 -2.04
N THR A 106 26.46 -3.53 -1.52
CA THR A 106 27.19 -4.72 -1.93
C THR A 106 26.39 -5.58 -2.92
N GLU A 107 25.18 -5.14 -3.30
CA GLU A 107 24.22 -5.88 -4.14
C GLU A 107 23.95 -7.31 -3.65
N LYS A 108 24.05 -7.51 -2.33
CA LYS A 108 23.84 -8.83 -1.71
C LYS A 108 22.53 -8.85 -0.96
N THR A 109 21.78 -9.92 -1.22
CA THR A 109 20.60 -10.27 -0.46
C THR A 109 20.86 -11.56 0.28
N THR A 110 20.64 -11.56 1.59
CA THR A 110 20.84 -12.73 2.46
C THR A 110 19.53 -13.09 3.12
N LEU A 111 19.20 -14.37 3.09
CA LEU A 111 17.99 -14.91 3.66
C LEU A 111 18.38 -15.90 4.75
N ILE A 112 17.93 -15.67 5.98
CA ILE A 112 18.28 -16.48 7.14
C ILE A 112 16.99 -17.02 7.76
N SER A 113 16.79 -18.32 7.71
CA SER A 113 15.68 -18.97 8.42
C SER A 113 15.96 -19.02 9.92
N LEU A 114 15.00 -18.58 10.72
CA LEU A 114 15.08 -18.67 12.18
C LEU A 114 14.34 -19.92 12.65
N ALA A 115 15.01 -20.78 13.42
CA ALA A 115 14.41 -21.98 13.96
C ALA A 115 13.30 -21.62 14.95
N ARG A 116 12.06 -22.02 14.67
CA ARG A 116 10.89 -21.69 15.50
C ARG A 116 11.02 -22.17 16.96
N ASP A 117 11.71 -23.28 17.15
CA ASP A 117 11.90 -23.94 18.45
C ASP A 117 13.20 -23.51 19.13
N ALA A 118 13.91 -22.51 18.61
CA ALA A 118 15.06 -21.92 19.28
C ALA A 118 14.66 -21.47 20.70
N MET A 119 15.49 -21.84 21.68
CA MET A 119 15.29 -21.45 23.06
C MET A 119 15.71 -19.99 23.24
N VAL A 120 14.76 -19.13 23.62
CA VAL A 120 14.99 -17.70 23.79
C VAL A 120 14.29 -17.19 25.05
N SER A 121 14.79 -16.07 25.56
CA SER A 121 14.06 -15.25 26.52
C SER A 121 13.19 -14.26 25.76
N ILE A 122 11.89 -14.26 26.00
CA ILE A 122 10.97 -13.37 25.30
C ILE A 122 11.02 -12.01 25.99
N VAL A 123 11.33 -10.96 25.21
CA VAL A 123 11.48 -9.60 25.74
C VAL A 123 10.16 -9.12 26.35
N GLY A 124 10.20 -8.70 27.62
CA GLY A 124 9.05 -8.31 28.44
C GLY A 124 8.33 -9.48 29.15
N TYR A 125 8.80 -10.72 28.95
CA TYR A 125 8.27 -11.95 29.57
C TYR A 125 9.42 -12.86 30.04
N GLU A 126 10.53 -12.28 30.48
CA GLU A 126 11.76 -12.99 30.85
C GLU A 126 11.54 -13.99 31.99
N ASN A 127 10.55 -13.72 32.86
CA ASN A 127 10.12 -14.64 33.93
C ASN A 127 9.54 -15.97 33.42
N THR A 128 9.20 -16.08 32.14
CA THR A 128 8.70 -17.31 31.52
C THR A 128 9.79 -18.16 30.88
N PHE A 129 11.05 -17.74 30.96
CA PHE A 129 12.18 -18.47 30.40
C PHE A 129 12.30 -19.91 30.97
N PRO A 130 12.64 -20.92 30.14
CA PRO A 130 12.89 -20.86 28.70
C PRO A 130 11.63 -20.97 27.85
N GLN A 131 11.57 -20.21 26.76
CA GLN A 131 10.50 -20.30 25.76
C GLN A 131 11.05 -20.58 24.36
N LYS A 132 10.19 -21.16 23.51
CA LYS A 132 10.46 -21.31 22.08
C LYS A 132 10.22 -19.97 21.37
N LEU A 133 11.05 -19.62 20.38
CA LEU A 133 10.98 -18.34 19.65
C LEU A 133 9.60 -18.08 19.01
N ASN A 134 8.94 -19.10 18.48
CA ASN A 134 7.59 -18.95 17.92
C ASN A 134 6.51 -18.56 18.93
N ALA A 135 6.78 -18.69 20.23
CA ALA A 135 5.87 -18.24 21.27
C ALA A 135 5.83 -16.70 21.36
N ALA A 136 6.90 -15.99 20.98
CA ALA A 136 6.97 -14.53 21.09
C ALA A 136 5.79 -13.81 20.44
N TYR A 137 5.27 -14.35 19.33
CA TYR A 137 4.09 -13.81 18.65
C TYR A 137 2.80 -14.03 19.46
N ALA A 138 2.67 -15.16 20.15
CA ALA A 138 1.52 -15.41 21.00
C ALA A 138 1.49 -14.46 22.21
N TYR A 139 2.65 -14.11 22.77
CA TYR A 139 2.76 -13.21 23.93
C TYR A 139 2.43 -11.76 23.60
N GLY A 140 2.99 -11.20 22.52
CA GLY A 140 2.82 -9.77 22.23
C GLY A 140 2.74 -9.44 20.74
N ALA A 141 2.24 -10.38 19.93
CA ALA A 141 2.11 -10.27 18.49
C ALA A 141 3.45 -9.87 17.83
N THR A 142 3.37 -9.18 16.70
CA THR A 142 4.52 -8.77 15.90
C THR A 142 5.53 -7.92 16.69
N ALA A 143 5.08 -7.07 17.64
CA ALA A 143 5.97 -6.19 18.39
C ALA A 143 6.96 -6.95 19.28
N THR A 144 6.47 -7.92 20.04
CA THR A 144 7.31 -8.74 20.93
C THR A 144 8.19 -9.69 20.13
N SER A 145 7.69 -10.25 19.03
CA SER A 145 8.50 -11.06 18.11
C SER A 145 9.70 -10.29 17.56
N ILE A 146 9.52 -9.04 17.11
CA ILE A 146 10.62 -8.22 16.60
C ILE A 146 11.67 -8.00 17.68
N LYS A 147 11.25 -7.55 18.87
CA LYS A 147 12.19 -7.29 19.98
C LYS A 147 12.96 -8.53 20.40
N THR A 148 12.32 -9.69 20.41
CA THR A 148 12.95 -10.97 20.80
C THR A 148 13.95 -11.48 19.76
N VAL A 149 13.80 -11.12 18.48
CA VAL A 149 14.78 -11.44 17.44
C VAL A 149 15.92 -10.41 17.41
N GLU A 150 15.65 -9.17 17.82
CA GLU A 150 16.65 -8.09 17.90
C GLU A 150 17.56 -8.17 19.13
N SER A 151 17.12 -8.82 20.21
CA SER A 151 17.85 -8.96 21.49
C SER A 151 18.98 -9.98 21.43
#